data_AF-A0A7S0DD42-F1
#
_entry.id   AF-A0A7S0DD42-F1
#
_cell.length_a   1.000
_cell.length_b   1.000
_cell.length_c   1.000
_cell.angle_alpha   90.00
_cell.angle_beta   90.00
_cell.angle_gamma   90.00
#
_symmetry.space_group_name_H-M   'P 1'
#
loop_
_entity.id
_entity.type
_entity.pdbx_description
1 polymer ?
#
loop_
_entity_poly.entity_id
_entity_poly.type
_entity_poly.pdbx_seq_one_letter_code
_entity_poly.pdbx_strand_id
1 'polypeptide(L)'
;AVGAMKKAYRLLSIKCHPDKNGNSADSKKAFQFLVSAYERLTKPEQYEEEESSSRRAAPKKISRSNQGCYKTIIHCPRCNMDWGRKELGLEDGAYNWFMMGIREYSCGRCLLSFGCMTARHRCPHCKKDFDYDPKDYHRKIVCGNPKCNRPFGFMLYHVSNKREREVRKEQKALVEQ
;
A
#
# COMPACT_ATOMS: atom_id res chain seq x y z
N ALA A 1 -7.93 -14.19 -30.14
CA ALA A 1 -7.01 -15.01 -29.32
C ALA A 1 -7.69 -15.67 -28.11
N VAL A 2 -8.28 -14.91 -27.19
CA VAL A 2 -8.87 -15.43 -25.92
C VAL A 2 -9.98 -16.48 -26.11
N GLY A 3 -10.83 -16.32 -27.13
CA GLY A 3 -11.92 -17.27 -27.41
C GLY A 3 -11.43 -18.69 -27.78
N ALA A 4 -10.32 -18.80 -28.50
CA ALA A 4 -9.71 -20.09 -28.85
C ALA A 4 -9.09 -20.76 -27.61
N MET A 5 -8.46 -19.99 -26.73
CA MET A 5 -7.90 -20.49 -25.47
C MET A 5 -9.00 -21.00 -24.53
N LYS A 6 -10.12 -20.27 -24.40
CA LYS A 6 -11.27 -20.69 -23.58
C LYS A 6 -11.87 -22.01 -24.07
N LYS A 7 -11.94 -22.19 -25.41
CA LYS A 7 -12.39 -23.44 -26.03
C LYS A 7 -11.42 -24.59 -25.75
N ALA A 8 -10.11 -24.36 -25.93
CA ALA A 8 -9.08 -25.36 -25.64
C ALA A 8 -9.05 -25.77 -24.16
N TYR A 9 -9.11 -24.79 -23.25
CA TYR A 9 -9.19 -25.03 -21.80
C TYR A 9 -10.40 -25.88 -21.42
N ARG A 10 -11.59 -25.57 -21.95
CA ARG A 10 -12.80 -26.37 -21.68
C ARG A 10 -12.67 -27.82 -22.15
N LEU A 11 -12.04 -28.05 -23.30
CA LEU A 11 -11.83 -29.41 -23.82
C LEU A 11 -10.81 -30.19 -22.98
N LEU A 12 -9.73 -29.54 -22.55
CA LEU A 12 -8.70 -30.13 -21.70
C LEU A 12 -9.19 -30.38 -20.28
N SER A 13 -9.98 -29.47 -19.72
CA SER A 13 -10.51 -29.58 -18.35
C SER A 13 -11.45 -30.76 -18.20
N ILE A 14 -12.24 -31.07 -19.22
CA ILE A 14 -13.11 -32.26 -19.25
C ILE A 14 -12.28 -33.54 -19.27
N LYS A 15 -11.15 -33.56 -20.00
CA LYS A 15 -10.26 -34.73 -20.10
C LYS A 15 -9.44 -34.96 -18.83
N CYS A 16 -8.94 -33.88 -18.23
CA CYS A 16 -8.08 -33.92 -17.05
C CYS A 16 -8.85 -33.79 -15.72
N HIS A 17 -10.19 -33.78 -15.75
CA HIS A 17 -10.99 -33.58 -14.54
C HIS A 17 -10.74 -34.70 -13.52
N PRO A 18 -10.48 -34.38 -12.23
CA PRO A 18 -10.16 -35.40 -11.23
C PRO A 18 -11.30 -36.41 -11.03
N ASP A 19 -12.56 -35.98 -11.15
CA ASP A 19 -13.74 -36.85 -11.07
C ASP A 19 -13.73 -38.02 -12.09
N LYS A 20 -13.23 -37.76 -13.31
CA LYS A 20 -13.14 -38.78 -14.36
C LYS A 20 -11.86 -39.60 -14.31
N ASN A 21 -10.88 -39.16 -13.52
CA ASN A 21 -9.54 -39.75 -13.43
C ASN A 21 -9.23 -40.25 -12.02
N GLY A 22 -10.24 -40.87 -11.39
CA GLY A 22 -10.10 -41.60 -10.12
C GLY A 22 -9.76 -40.73 -8.90
N ASN A 23 -9.93 -39.41 -8.98
CA ASN A 23 -9.65 -38.46 -7.90
C ASN A 23 -8.25 -38.57 -7.26
N SER A 24 -7.27 -39.12 -7.99
CA SER A 24 -5.90 -39.29 -7.51
C SER A 24 -5.22 -37.94 -7.26
N ALA A 25 -4.18 -37.94 -6.43
CA ALA A 25 -3.38 -36.75 -6.17
C ALA A 25 -2.77 -36.18 -7.47
N ASP A 26 -2.42 -37.05 -8.41
CA ASP A 26 -1.81 -36.65 -9.68
C ASP A 26 -2.84 -36.04 -10.64
N SER A 27 -4.06 -36.57 -10.68
CA SER A 27 -5.17 -35.98 -11.45
C SER A 27 -5.53 -34.58 -10.94
N LYS A 28 -5.49 -34.38 -9.61
CA LYS A 28 -5.69 -33.06 -8.99
C LYS A 28 -4.57 -32.08 -9.35
N LYS A 29 -3.30 -32.52 -9.29
CA LYS A 29 -2.14 -31.71 -9.69
C LYS A 29 -2.19 -31.31 -11.16
N ALA A 30 -2.50 -32.25 -12.05
CA ALA A 30 -2.61 -32.00 -13.48
C ALA A 30 -3.72 -30.98 -13.79
N PHE A 31 -4.87 -31.10 -13.12
CA PHE A 31 -5.96 -30.14 -13.26
C PHE A 31 -5.58 -28.74 -12.73
N GLN A 32 -4.94 -28.66 -11.56
CA GLN A 32 -4.44 -27.40 -11.01
C GLN A 32 -3.41 -26.73 -11.93
N PHE A 33 -2.51 -27.50 -12.54
CA PHE A 33 -1.55 -26.98 -13.50
C PHE A 33 -2.24 -26.39 -14.73
N LEU A 34 -3.26 -27.09 -15.26
CA LEU A 34 -4.05 -26.60 -16.40
C LEU A 34 -4.78 -25.28 -16.06
N VAL A 35 -5.39 -25.20 -14.87
CA VAL A 35 -6.04 -23.98 -14.38
C VAL A 35 -5.04 -22.83 -14.28
N SER A 36 -3.89 -23.07 -13.64
CA SER A 36 -2.84 -22.07 -13.48
C SER A 36 -2.29 -21.56 -14.82
N ALA A 37 -2.02 -22.46 -15.77
CA ALA A 37 -1.56 -22.09 -17.10
C ALA A 37 -2.61 -21.24 -17.86
N TYR A 38 -3.88 -21.60 -17.78
CA TYR A 38 -4.95 -20.82 -18.40
C TYR A 38 -5.11 -19.42 -17.78
N GLU A 39 -5.06 -19.32 -16.45
CA GLU A 39 -5.12 -18.03 -15.75
C GLU A 39 -3.94 -17.12 -16.11
N ARG A 40 -2.72 -17.66 -16.15
CA ARG A 40 -1.52 -16.92 -16.58
C ARG A 40 -1.62 -16.40 -18.00
N LEU A 41 -2.05 -17.25 -18.95
CA LEU A 41 -2.15 -16.87 -20.36
C LEU A 41 -3.29 -15.89 -20.64
N THR A 42 -4.36 -15.90 -19.83
CA THR A 42 -5.53 -15.02 -20.05
C THR A 42 -5.49 -13.73 -19.24
N LYS A 43 -4.65 -13.65 -18.20
CA LYS A 43 -4.46 -12.47 -17.35
C LYS A 43 -2.97 -12.21 -17.07
N PRO A 44 -2.16 -11.94 -18.11
CA PRO A 44 -0.71 -11.81 -17.97
C PRO A 44 -0.28 -10.72 -16.96
N GLU A 45 -0.99 -9.59 -16.92
CA GLU A 45 -0.72 -8.49 -15.98
C GLU A 45 -0.77 -8.89 -14.50
N GLN A 46 -1.53 -9.92 -14.15
CA GLN A 46 -1.64 -10.40 -12.76
C GLN A 46 -0.45 -11.27 -12.34
N TYR A 47 0.30 -11.82 -13.30
CA TYR A 47 1.30 -12.87 -13.06
C TYR A 47 2.73 -12.48 -13.49
N GLU A 48 2.91 -11.48 -14.36
CA GLU A 48 4.24 -10.90 -14.67
C GLU A 48 4.97 -10.36 -13.42
N GLU A 49 4.21 -9.89 -12.43
CA GLU A 49 4.76 -9.44 -11.13
C GLU A 49 5.24 -10.59 -10.23
N GLU A 50 4.72 -11.82 -10.41
CA GLU A 50 5.13 -12.98 -9.62
C GLU A 50 6.45 -13.58 -10.11
N GLU A 51 6.69 -13.58 -11.42
CA GLU A 51 7.90 -14.18 -12.01
C GLU A 51 9.16 -13.33 -11.69
N SER A 52 9.02 -12.00 -11.68
CA SER A 52 10.07 -11.08 -11.23
C SER A 52 10.37 -11.16 -9.72
N SER A 53 9.49 -11.79 -8.93
CA SER A 53 9.63 -11.91 -7.48
C SER A 53 9.95 -13.32 -6.98
N SER A 54 9.98 -14.33 -7.85
CA SER A 54 10.29 -15.71 -7.45
C SER A 54 11.80 -16.03 -7.54
N ARG A 55 12.48 -15.93 -6.37
CA ARG A 55 13.76 -16.58 -5.94
C ARG A 55 14.66 -15.71 -5.06
N ARG A 56 14.22 -14.53 -4.61
CA ARG A 56 14.86 -13.87 -3.47
C ARG A 56 14.10 -14.27 -2.23
N ALA A 57 14.75 -15.02 -1.33
CA ALA A 57 14.25 -15.23 0.02
C ALA A 57 13.73 -13.88 0.53
N ALA A 58 12.43 -13.79 0.85
CA ALA A 58 11.83 -12.53 1.25
C ALA A 58 12.71 -11.95 2.36
N PRO A 59 13.33 -10.77 2.16
CA PRO A 59 14.11 -10.17 3.23
C PRO A 59 13.17 -10.10 4.43
N LYS A 60 13.59 -10.68 5.56
CA LYS A 60 12.80 -10.66 6.80
C LYS A 60 12.36 -9.22 6.99
N LYS A 61 11.08 -8.92 6.72
CA LYS A 61 10.56 -7.56 6.83
C LYS A 61 10.79 -7.18 8.28
N ILE A 62 11.75 -6.30 8.53
CA ILE A 62 11.94 -5.69 9.84
C ILE A 62 10.63 -4.97 10.11
N SER A 63 9.75 -5.62 10.87
CA SER A 63 8.48 -5.05 11.28
C SER A 63 8.82 -3.95 12.26
N ARG A 64 8.69 -2.70 11.81
CA ARG A 64 8.88 -1.54 12.65
C ARG A 64 7.85 -1.59 13.78
N SER A 65 8.32 -1.57 15.02
CA SER A 65 7.47 -1.43 16.20
C SER A 65 6.94 0.01 16.32
N ASN A 66 5.66 0.17 16.68
CA ASN A 66 5.05 1.46 16.98
C ASN A 66 5.39 1.99 18.41
N GLN A 67 6.33 1.36 19.12
CA GLN A 67 6.76 1.82 20.44
C GLN A 67 7.37 3.23 20.38
N GLY A 68 6.74 4.18 21.08
CA GLY A 68 7.11 5.60 21.06
C GLY A 68 6.81 6.29 19.72
N CYS A 69 5.91 5.73 18.93
CA CYS A 69 5.41 6.33 17.69
C CYS A 69 4.01 6.90 17.90
N TYR A 70 3.73 8.06 17.30
CA TYR A 70 2.47 8.77 17.46
C TYR A 70 1.90 9.18 16.12
N LYS A 71 0.57 9.25 16.02
CA LYS A 71 -0.10 9.93 14.91
C LYS A 71 0.06 11.43 15.14
N THR A 72 1.00 12.05 14.44
CA THR A 72 1.20 13.50 14.50
C THR A 72 -0.02 14.23 13.96
N ILE A 73 -0.27 15.44 14.48
CA ILE A 73 -1.40 16.25 14.03
C ILE A 73 -0.92 17.03 12.80
N ILE A 74 -1.68 16.95 11.73
CA ILE A 74 -1.38 17.56 10.43
C ILE A 74 -2.50 18.55 10.14
N HIS A 75 -2.15 19.77 9.74
CA HIS A 75 -3.11 20.78 9.32
C HIS A 75 -2.88 21.20 7.88
N CYS A 76 -3.96 21.60 7.22
CA CYS A 76 -3.90 22.30 5.95
C CYS A 76 -3.07 23.59 6.10
N PRO A 77 -2.10 23.84 5.21
CA PRO A 77 -1.27 25.03 5.29
C PRO A 77 -2.07 26.32 5.10
N ARG A 78 -3.15 26.30 4.31
CA ARG A 78 -3.97 27.49 4.03
C ARG A 78 -4.99 27.79 5.13
N CYS A 79 -5.92 26.87 5.40
CA CYS A 79 -7.04 27.14 6.31
C CYS A 79 -6.87 26.59 7.74
N ASN A 80 -5.73 25.95 8.03
CA ASN A 80 -5.42 25.33 9.31
C ASN A 80 -6.42 24.26 9.78
N MET A 81 -7.23 23.70 8.88
CA MET A 81 -8.11 22.59 9.21
C MET A 81 -7.31 21.31 9.45
N ASP A 82 -7.67 20.57 10.48
CA ASP A 82 -7.12 19.25 10.79
C ASP A 82 -7.30 18.27 9.63
N TRP A 83 -6.23 17.58 9.28
CA TRP A 83 -6.24 16.51 8.29
C TRP A 83 -6.32 15.14 8.98
N GLY A 84 -6.93 14.16 8.29
CA GLY A 84 -6.95 12.77 8.76
C GLY A 84 -7.94 12.47 9.89
N ARG A 85 -8.99 13.30 10.04
CA ARG A 85 -10.16 12.98 10.88
C ARG A 85 -11.03 11.92 10.23
N LYS A 86 -11.66 11.06 11.03
CA LYS A 86 -12.50 9.95 10.52
C LYS A 86 -13.70 10.44 9.73
N GLU A 87 -14.21 11.62 10.06
CA GLU A 87 -15.30 12.27 9.33
C GLU A 87 -14.98 12.53 7.84
N LEU A 88 -13.69 12.58 7.46
CA LEU A 88 -13.25 12.78 6.08
C LEU A 88 -13.19 11.47 5.26
N GLY A 89 -13.56 10.32 5.85
CA GLY A 89 -13.59 9.03 5.15
C GLY A 89 -12.23 8.47 4.75
N LEU A 90 -11.14 8.97 5.33
CA LEU A 90 -9.78 8.50 5.03
C LEU A 90 -9.49 7.15 5.69
N GLU A 91 -8.91 6.22 4.93
CA GLU A 91 -8.38 4.97 5.48
C GLU A 91 -7.22 5.24 6.45
N ASP A 92 -7.02 4.37 7.45
CA ASP A 92 -5.92 4.53 8.42
C ASP A 92 -4.54 4.53 7.71
N GLY A 93 -4.41 3.73 6.64
CA GLY A 93 -3.22 3.68 5.79
C GLY A 93 -2.89 5.02 5.10
N ALA A 94 -3.87 5.92 4.95
CA ALA A 94 -3.67 7.24 4.35
C ALA A 94 -2.61 8.05 5.10
N TYR A 95 -2.52 7.89 6.42
CA TYR A 95 -1.46 8.52 7.21
C TYR A 95 -0.07 8.06 6.74
N ASN A 96 0.11 6.77 6.47
CA ASN A 96 1.38 6.25 5.98
C ASN A 96 1.73 6.85 4.61
N TRP A 97 0.79 6.86 3.67
CA TRP A 97 1.01 7.35 2.30
C TRP A 97 1.33 8.83 2.27
N PHE A 98 0.60 9.60 3.08
CA PHE A 98 0.84 11.03 3.23
C PHE A 98 2.24 11.30 3.78
N MET A 99 2.57 10.70 4.94
CA MET A 99 3.83 10.95 5.62
C MET A 99 5.04 10.47 4.82
N MET A 100 4.91 9.40 4.03
CA MET A 100 5.98 8.95 3.12
C MET A 100 6.11 9.81 1.84
N GLY A 101 5.25 10.81 1.65
CA GLY A 101 5.25 11.64 0.44
C GLY A 101 4.79 10.90 -0.81
N ILE A 102 4.03 9.81 -0.65
CA ILE A 102 3.49 9.02 -1.76
C ILE A 102 2.25 9.68 -2.35
N ARG A 103 1.43 10.33 -1.53
CA ARG A 103 0.14 10.89 -1.95
C ARG A 103 -0.11 12.27 -1.37
N GLU A 104 -0.67 13.15 -2.21
CA GLU A 104 -1.21 14.45 -1.83
C GLU A 104 -2.72 14.38 -1.65
N TYR A 105 -3.26 15.30 -0.85
CA TYR A 105 -4.69 15.33 -0.55
C TYR A 105 -5.23 16.75 -0.66
N SER A 106 -6.50 16.84 -1.05
CA SER A 106 -7.24 18.10 -1.03
C SER A 106 -7.82 18.36 0.35
N CYS A 107 -7.70 19.60 0.82
CA CYS A 107 -8.34 20.02 2.06
C CYS A 107 -9.86 20.05 1.89
N GLY A 108 -10.60 19.35 2.76
CA GLY A 108 -12.07 19.32 2.73
C GLY A 108 -12.76 20.68 2.93
N ARG A 109 -12.07 21.71 3.44
CA ARG A 109 -12.62 23.06 3.64
C ARG A 109 -12.25 24.06 2.56
N CYS A 110 -10.97 24.11 2.16
CA CYS A 110 -10.48 25.14 1.23
C CYS A 110 -10.04 24.59 -0.13
N LEU A 111 -10.19 23.28 -0.34
CA LEU A 111 -9.86 22.54 -1.56
C LEU A 111 -8.40 22.64 -2.02
N LEU A 112 -7.53 23.25 -1.23
CA LEU A 112 -6.09 23.27 -1.51
C LEU A 112 -5.55 21.84 -1.51
N SER A 113 -4.89 21.43 -2.59
CA SER A 113 -4.06 20.23 -2.63
C SER A 113 -2.75 20.47 -1.88
N PHE A 114 -2.41 19.57 -0.97
CA PHE A 114 -1.16 19.64 -0.21
C PHE A 114 -0.62 18.25 0.08
N GLY A 115 0.72 18.14 0.08
CA GLY A 115 1.47 16.97 0.50
C GLY A 115 2.08 17.14 1.89
N CYS A 116 2.83 16.14 2.35
CA CYS A 116 3.46 16.16 3.67
C CYS A 116 4.43 17.32 3.87
N MET A 117 5.31 17.64 2.92
CA MET A 117 6.27 18.74 3.10
C MET A 117 5.61 20.12 3.14
N THR A 118 4.45 20.26 2.48
CA THR A 118 3.69 21.52 2.48
C THR A 118 2.73 21.65 3.66
N ALA A 119 2.52 20.58 4.43
CA ALA A 119 1.57 20.59 5.52
C ALA A 119 2.16 21.16 6.81
N ARG A 120 1.29 21.63 7.71
CA ARG A 120 1.72 22.03 9.06
C ARG A 120 1.66 20.85 10.01
N HIS A 121 2.81 20.34 10.42
CA HIS A 121 2.93 19.23 11.36
C HIS A 121 3.10 19.72 12.79
N ARG A 122 2.36 19.16 13.74
CA ARG A 122 2.47 19.49 15.16
C ARG A 122 3.02 18.35 16.00
N CYS A 123 3.97 18.71 16.86
CA CYS A 123 4.63 17.79 17.78
C CYS A 123 3.58 17.11 18.68
N PRO A 124 3.66 15.78 18.88
CA PRO A 124 2.70 15.07 19.72
C PRO A 124 2.77 15.51 21.20
N HIS A 125 3.94 15.97 21.66
CA HIS A 125 4.19 16.37 23.04
C HIS A 125 3.85 17.84 23.32
N CYS A 126 4.46 18.78 22.58
CA CYS A 126 4.33 20.21 22.88
C CYS A 126 3.36 20.97 21.95
N LYS A 127 2.77 20.29 20.96
CA LYS A 127 1.82 20.85 19.99
C LYS A 127 2.33 22.06 19.17
N LYS A 128 3.64 22.35 19.22
CA LYS A 128 4.24 23.34 18.33
C LYS A 128 4.47 22.73 16.95
N ASP A 129 4.45 23.60 15.96
CA ASP A 129 4.78 23.23 14.59
C ASP A 129 6.26 22.81 14.52
N PHE A 130 6.56 21.80 13.71
CA PHE A 130 7.93 21.32 13.46
C PHE A 130 8.11 21.03 11.97
N ASP A 131 9.36 21.10 11.51
CA ASP A 131 9.71 20.79 10.11
C ASP A 131 9.80 19.28 9.90
N TYR A 132 9.24 18.79 8.80
CA TYR A 132 9.09 17.37 8.52
C TYR A 132 9.58 17.02 7.12
N ASP A 133 10.51 16.07 7.04
CA ASP A 133 10.95 15.44 5.79
C ASP A 133 10.44 13.98 5.70
N PRO A 134 9.93 13.52 4.55
CA PRO A 134 9.52 12.12 4.36
C PRO A 134 10.58 11.08 4.72
N LYS A 135 11.87 11.41 4.62
CA LYS A 135 12.99 10.53 5.02
C LYS A 135 13.01 10.25 6.52
N ASP A 136 12.40 11.12 7.32
CA ASP A 136 12.29 10.94 8.76
C ASP A 136 11.16 9.99 9.15
N TYR A 137 10.28 9.60 8.22
CA TYR A 137 9.12 8.78 8.53
C TYR A 137 9.48 7.52 9.32
N HIS A 138 10.60 6.87 8.96
CA HIS A 138 11.09 5.63 9.58
C HIS A 138 12.01 5.85 10.79
N ARG A 139 12.28 7.09 11.16
CA ARG A 139 13.19 7.46 12.25
C ARG A 139 12.41 8.01 13.44
N LYS A 140 13.10 8.14 14.57
CA LYS A 140 12.63 8.94 15.71
C LYS A 140 13.33 10.28 15.67
N ILE A 141 12.55 11.36 15.76
CA ILE A 141 13.04 12.73 15.71
C ILE A 141 12.68 13.50 16.98
N VAL A 142 13.31 14.65 17.18
CA VAL A 142 12.89 15.67 18.14
C VAL A 142 12.26 16.84 17.38
N CYS A 143 11.31 17.56 17.99
CA CYS A 143 10.57 18.61 17.29
C CYS A 143 11.32 19.95 17.13
N GLY A 144 12.57 20.05 17.59
CA GLY A 144 13.38 21.27 17.49
C GLY A 144 12.97 22.42 18.44
N ASN A 145 11.90 22.28 19.21
CA ASN A 145 11.52 23.27 20.22
C ASN A 145 12.45 23.16 21.45
N PRO A 146 13.15 24.23 21.88
CA PRO A 146 14.11 24.17 23.00
C PRO A 146 13.52 23.67 24.32
N LYS A 147 12.20 23.84 24.50
CA LYS A 147 11.45 23.39 25.69
C LYS A 147 10.92 21.95 25.56
N CYS A 148 11.22 21.24 24.47
CA CYS A 148 10.70 19.89 24.18
C CYS A 148 11.73 19.02 23.45
N ASN A 149 12.47 18.21 24.21
CA ASN A 149 13.53 17.33 23.69
C ASN A 149 13.14 15.84 23.68
N ARG A 150 11.85 15.52 23.81
CA ARG A 150 11.38 14.13 23.83
C ARG A 150 11.38 13.56 22.41
N PRO A 151 12.11 12.46 22.13
CA PRO A 151 12.10 11.85 20.82
C PRO A 151 10.78 11.12 20.58
N PHE A 152 10.28 11.20 19.36
CA PHE A 152 9.08 10.49 18.93
C PHE A 152 9.23 9.98 17.51
N GLY A 153 8.58 8.85 17.21
CA GLY A 153 8.43 8.34 15.85
C GLY A 153 7.03 8.63 15.31
N PHE A 154 6.83 8.29 14.04
CA PHE A 154 5.56 8.41 13.34
C PHE A 154 4.80 7.09 13.35
N MET A 155 3.47 7.14 13.51
CA MET A 155 2.65 5.92 13.52
C MET A 155 2.74 5.19 12.17
N LEU A 156 3.00 3.89 12.20
CA LEU A 156 2.89 3.02 11.03
C LEU A 156 1.62 2.17 11.18
N TYR A 157 0.62 2.46 10.36
CA TYR A 157 -0.59 1.63 10.29
C TYR A 157 -0.32 0.38 9.47
N HIS A 158 -0.91 -0.75 9.87
CA HIS A 158 -0.80 -1.97 9.08
C HIS A 158 -1.59 -1.83 7.78
N VAL A 159 -0.94 -2.09 6.66
CA VAL A 159 -1.58 -2.11 5.33
C VAL A 159 -1.14 -3.39 4.61
N SER A 160 -2.07 -4.03 3.91
CA SER A 160 -1.76 -5.19 3.07
C SER A 160 -0.83 -4.80 1.91
N ASN A 161 0.07 -5.72 1.54
CA ASN A 161 0.97 -5.50 0.39
C ASN A 161 0.20 -5.20 -0.91
N LYS A 162 -0.99 -5.79 -1.06
CA LYS A 162 -1.87 -5.56 -2.21
C LYS A 162 -2.27 -4.08 -2.29
N ARG A 163 -2.78 -3.52 -1.18
CA ARG A 163 -3.22 -2.13 -1.11
C ARG A 163 -2.06 -1.15 -1.31
N GLU A 164 -0.87 -1.46 -0.76
CA GLU A 164 0.33 -0.64 -0.99
C GLU A 164 0.70 -0.56 -2.48
N ARG A 165 0.64 -1.69 -3.21
CA ARG A 165 0.89 -1.72 -4.66
C ARG A 165 -0.15 -0.92 -5.44
N GLU A 166 -1.42 -1.09 -5.11
CA GLU A 166 -2.53 -0.35 -5.75
C GLU A 166 -2.33 1.16 -5.62
N VAL A 167 -2.05 1.66 -4.42
CA VAL A 167 -1.85 3.10 -4.16
C VAL A 167 -0.67 3.65 -4.97
N ARG A 168 0.44 2.91 -5.09
CA ARG A 168 1.59 3.33 -5.91
C ARG A 168 1.26 3.36 -7.41
N LYS A 169 0.46 2.40 -7.89
CA LYS A 169 -0.02 2.39 -9.28
C LYS A 169 -0.97 3.56 -9.55
N GLU A 170 -1.93 3.82 -8.65
CA GLU A 170 -2.84 4.98 -8.71
C GLU A 170 -2.05 6.29 -8.82
N GLN A 171 -1.02 6.47 -7.97
CA GLN A 171 -0.21 7.69 -7.99
C GLN A 171 0.60 7.83 -9.28
N LYS A 172 1.21 6.74 -9.77
CA LYS A 172 1.96 6.78 -11.02
C LYS A 172 1.07 7.20 -12.18
N ALA A 173 -0.14 6.65 -12.26
CA ALA A 173 -1.11 7.01 -13.29
C ALA A 173 -1.57 8.47 -13.21
N LEU A 174 -1.65 9.06 -12.01
CA LEU A 174 -1.98 10.48 -11.82
C LEU A 174 -0.86 11.43 -12.27
N VAL A 175 0.41 11.04 -12.14
CA VAL A 175 1.56 11.86 -12.56
C VAL A 175 1.79 11.79 -14.08
N GLU A 176 1.38 10.70 -14.72
CA GLU A 176 1.51 10.49 -16.17
C GLU A 176 0.37 11.13 -17.00
N GLN A 177 -0.65 11.71 -16.35
CA GLN A 177 -1.74 12.47 -16.99
C GLN A 177 -1.42 13.97 -17.05
#